data_AF-A0A0D0CXF8-F1
#
_entry.id   AF-A0A0D0CXF8-F1
#
_cell.length_a   1.000
_cell.length_b   1.000
_cell.length_c   1.000
_cell.angle_alpha   90.00
_cell.angle_beta   90.00
_cell.angle_gamma   90.00
#
_symmetry.space_group_name_H-M   'P 1'
#
loop_
_entity.id
_entity.type
_entity.pdbx_description
1 polymer ?
#
loop_
_entity_poly.entity_id
_entity_poly.type
_entity_poly.pdbx_seq_one_letter_code
_entity_poly.pdbx_strand_id
1 'polypeptide(L)' 'YCELLRVSHQWQLLKLLKWAGFGHRKDSQKPRSLVLFCPMCPQPSINVYPDATNDLLKYV' A
#
# COMPACT_ATOMS: atom_id res chain seq x y z
N TYR A 1 -23.26 6.99 17.92
CA TYR A 1 -22.16 6.47 18.75
C TYR A 1 -20.84 6.87 18.10
N CYS A 2 -20.38 8.11 18.33
CA CYS A 2 -19.22 8.68 17.63
C CYS A 2 -17.89 8.08 18.12
N GLU A 3 -17.82 7.66 19.39
CA GLU A 3 -16.62 7.06 19.97
C GLU A 3 -16.27 5.71 19.32
N LEU A 4 -17.25 4.84 19.04
CA LEU A 4 -17.03 3.58 18.31
C LEU A 4 -16.43 3.85 16.94
N LEU A 5 -16.98 4.82 16.20
CA LEU A 5 -16.47 5.17 14.88
C LEU A 5 -15.02 5.64 14.95
N ARG A 6 -14.69 6.46 15.95
CA ARG A 6 -13.33 6.92 16.19
C ARG A 6 -12.38 5.76 16.49
N VAL A 7 -12.78 4.85 17.38
CA VAL A 7 -11.98 3.65 17.73
C VAL A 7 -11.83 2.73 16.52
N SER A 8 -12.89 2.55 15.71
CA SER A 8 -12.83 1.77 14.46
C SER A 8 -11.86 2.37 13.45
N HIS A 9 -11.84 3.69 13.26
CA HIS A 9 -10.89 4.35 12.36
C HIS A 9 -9.46 4.24 12.87
N GLN A 10 -9.23 4.41 14.19
CA GLN A 10 -7.92 4.21 14.80
C GLN A 10 -7.43 2.76 14.61
N TRP A 11 -8.32 1.79 14.79
CA TRP A 11 -8.01 0.38 14.56
C TRP A 11 -7.63 0.07 13.12
N GLN A 12 -8.39 0.58 12.13
CA GLN A 12 -8.07 0.43 10.72
C GLN A 12 -6.71 1.05 10.37
N LEU A 13 -6.41 2.23 10.91
CA LEU A 13 -5.11 2.88 10.72
C LEU A 13 -3.96 2.06 11.31
N LEU A 14 -4.11 1.56 12.53
CA LEU A 14 -3.09 0.71 13.18
C LEU A 14 -2.86 -0.59 12.41
N LYS A 15 -3.92 -1.18 11.85
CA LYS A 15 -3.81 -2.32 10.94
C LYS A 15 -2.98 -1.94 9.71
N LEU A 16 -3.32 -0.87 9.00
CA LEU A 16 -2.55 -0.45 7.81
C LEU A 16 -1.07 -0.21 8.14
N LEU A 17 -0.77 0.49 9.23
CA LEU A 17 0.59 0.72 9.70
C LEU A 17 1.35 -0.59 9.98
N LYS A 18 0.71 -1.55 10.65
CA LYS A 18 1.30 -2.87 10.91
C LYS A 18 1.62 -3.60 9.61
N TRP A 19 0.69 -3.62 8.66
CA TRP A 19 0.84 -4.36 7.41
C TRP A 19 1.86 -3.71 6.47
N ALA A 20 1.96 -2.38 6.48
CA ALA A 20 2.99 -1.65 5.75
C ALA A 20 4.38 -1.66 6.44
N GLY A 21 4.53 -2.32 7.60
CA GLY A 21 5.82 -2.47 8.29
C GLY A 21 6.30 -1.22 9.04
N PHE A 22 5.39 -0.32 9.42
CA PHE A 22 5.70 0.94 10.13
C PHE A 22 5.67 0.81 11.66
N GLY A 23 5.49 -0.39 12.22
CA GLY A 23 5.36 -0.59 13.68
C GLY A 23 6.60 -0.22 14.51
N HIS A 24 7.80 -0.20 13.91
CA HIS A 24 9.07 0.08 14.61
C HIS A 24 9.95 1.15 13.96
N ARG A 25 9.47 1.82 12.89
CA ARG A 25 10.26 2.83 12.19
C ARG A 25 10.09 4.18 12.88
N LYS A 26 11.20 4.84 13.23
CA LYS A 26 11.21 6.24 13.66
C LYS A 26 11.01 7.21 12.48
N ASP A 27 11.00 6.68 11.27
CA ASP A 27 10.82 7.45 10.04
C ASP A 27 9.41 8.03 9.97
N SER A 28 9.32 9.32 9.66
CA SER A 28 8.05 9.97 9.39
C SER A 28 7.36 9.32 8.17
N GLN A 29 6.05 9.11 8.28
CA GLN A 29 5.24 8.57 7.21
C GLN A 29 5.27 9.47 5.97
N LYS A 30 5.86 8.98 4.86
CA LYS A 30 5.86 9.71 3.58
C LYS A 30 4.49 9.56 2.90
N PRO A 31 4.08 10.49 2.02
CA PRO A 31 2.91 10.29 1.16
C PRO A 31 3.01 8.92 0.46
N ARG A 32 1.88 8.17 0.40
CA ARG A 32 1.79 6.85 -0.24
C ARG A 32 2.52 5.69 0.45
N SER A 33 3.13 5.92 1.62
CA SER A 33 3.86 4.88 2.36
C SER A 33 2.96 3.80 2.99
N LEU A 34 1.66 4.06 3.11
CA LEU A 34 0.67 3.07 3.57
C LEU A 34 0.09 2.21 2.44
N VAL A 35 0.50 2.42 1.19
CA VAL A 35 0.01 1.59 0.09
C VAL A 35 0.57 0.19 0.27
N LEU A 36 -0.34 -0.78 0.37
CA LEU A 36 0.01 -2.19 0.46
C LEU A 36 0.57 -2.64 -0.89
N PHE A 37 1.67 -3.39 -0.84
CA PHE A 37 2.21 -4.04 -2.02
C PHE A 37 1.16 -4.96 -2.63
N CYS A 38 0.85 -4.76 -3.91
CA CYS A 38 -0.04 -5.64 -4.65
C CYS A 38 0.82 -6.59 -5.51
N PRO A 39 0.88 -7.90 -5.19
CA PRO A 39 1.67 -8.85 -5.97
C PRO A 39 1.13 -9.06 -7.38
N MET A 40 -0.14 -8.71 -7.62
CA MET A 40 -0.80 -8.83 -8.92
C MET A 40 -0.65 -7.57 -9.79
N CYS A 41 -0.11 -6.47 -9.25
CA CYS A 41 0.18 -5.31 -10.09
C CYS A 41 1.21 -5.67 -11.16
N PRO A 42 1.12 -5.09 -12.37
CA PRO A 42 2.11 -5.30 -13.40
C PRO A 42 3.46 -4.78 -12.90
N GLN A 43 4.41 -5.69 -12.73
CA GLN A 43 5.79 -5.42 -12.34
C GLN A 43 6.67 -5.77 -13.54
N PRO A 44 7.09 -4.75 -14.33
CA PRO A 44 8.01 -4.95 -15.44
C PRO A 44 9.20 -5.80 -14.98
N SER A 45 9.57 -6.81 -15.77
CA SER A 45 10.67 -7.77 -15.51
C SER A 45 10.46 -8.78 -14.37
N ILE A 46 9.39 -8.69 -13.57
CA ILE A 46 9.06 -9.69 -12.53
C ILE A 46 7.93 -10.59 -13.00
N ASN A 47 6.77 -10.01 -13.32
CA ASN A 47 5.57 -10.72 -13.73
C ASN A 47 4.99 -10.21 -15.06
N VAL A 48 5.68 -9.26 -15.71
CA VAL A 48 5.35 -8.72 -17.04
C VAL A 48 6.56 -8.88 -17.96
N TYR A 49 6.32 -9.43 -19.16
CA TYR A 49 7.34 -9.58 -20.20
C TYR A 49 7.78 -8.19 -20.72
N PRO A 50 9.10 -7.94 -20.92
CA PRO A 50 9.63 -6.62 -21.21
C PRO A 50 9.09 -5.96 -22.49
N ASP A 51 8.61 -6.75 -23.45
CA ASP A 51 8.06 -6.24 -24.72
C ASP A 51 6.56 -5.85 -24.63
N ALA A 52 5.87 -6.32 -23.59
CA ALA A 52 4.46 -5.96 -23.31
C ALA A 52 4.30 -4.65 -22.53
N THR A 53 5.42 -3.99 -22.20
CA THR A 53 5.45 -2.84 -21.28
C THR A 53 4.73 -1.61 -21.85
N ASN A 54 4.71 -1.45 -23.18
CA ASN A 54 4.06 -0.32 -23.85
C ASN A 54 2.53 -0.31 -23.65
N ASP A 55 1.89 -1.47 -23.56
CA ASP A 55 0.43 -1.58 -23.38
C ASP A 55 -0.01 -1.47 -21.91
N LEU A 56 0.89 -1.77 -20.97
CA LEU A 56 0.58 -1.85 -19.53
C LEU A 56 0.83 -0.55 -18.76
N LEU A 57 1.63 0.38 -19.31
CA LEU A 57 1.82 1.73 -18.76
C LEU A 57 0.51 2.55 -18.69
N LYS A 58 -0.53 2.13 -19.41
CA LYS A 58 -1.86 2.76 -19.36
C LYS A 58 -2.58 2.55 -18.01
N TYR A 59 -2.20 1.52 -17.26
CA TYR A 59 -2.93 1.07 -16.06
C TYR A 59 -2.14 1.21 -14.75
N VAL A 60 -0.95 1.82 -14.81
CA VAL A 60 -0.07 2.15 -13.66
C VAL A 60 -0.16 3.64 -13.36
#